data_AF-A0A950G441-F1
#
_entry.id   AF-A0A950G441-F1
#
_cell.length_a   1.000
_cell.length_b   1.000
_cell.length_c   1.000
_cell.angle_alpha   90.00
_cell.angle_beta   90.00
_cell.angle_gamma   90.00
#
_symmetry.space_group_name_H-M   'P 1'
#
loop_
_entity.id
_entity.type
_entity.pdbx_description
1 polymer ?
#
loop_
_entity_poly.entity_id
_entity_poly.type
_entity_poly.pdbx_seq_one_letter_code
_entity_poly.pdbx_strand_id
1 'polypeptide(L)' 'DRDVVTKLFNELGPRFKARPGGYTRVLKMGFRVGDNAPMAFVELVDRPEGETAGEAAE' A
#
# COMPACT_ATOMS: atom_id res chain seq x y z
N ASP A 1 -3.91 -9.95 -14.10
CA ASP A 1 -4.28 -10.80 -12.94
C ASP A 1 -3.21 -11.83 -12.60
N ARG A 2 -2.79 -12.68 -13.54
CA ARG A 2 -1.72 -13.66 -13.31
C ARG A 2 -0.43 -13.04 -12.74
N ASP A 3 -0.05 -11.85 -13.20
CA ASP A 3 1.14 -11.15 -12.69
C ASP A 3 0.98 -10.70 -11.23
N VAL A 4 -0.25 -10.37 -10.81
CA VAL A 4 -0.57 -10.03 -9.41
C VAL A 4 -0.45 -11.27 -8.53
N VAL A 5 -0.93 -12.42 -9.00
CA VAL A 5 -0.78 -13.70 -8.30
C VAL A 5 0.70 -14.05 -8.16
N THR A 6 1.48 -13.91 -9.23
CA THR A 6 2.94 -14.11 -9.19
C THR A 6 3.59 -13.21 -8.14
N LYS A 7 3.23 -11.92 -8.08
CA LYS A 7 3.73 -10.96 -7.09
C LYS A 7 3.36 -11.35 -5.65
N LEU A 8 2.12 -11.80 -5.44
CA LEU A 8 1.64 -12.24 -4.13
C LEU A 8 2.49 -13.38 -3.57
N PHE A 9 2.78 -14.40 -4.37
CA PHE A 9 3.51 -15.58 -3.91
C PHE A 9 5.03 -15.39 -3.90
N ASN A 10 5.60 -14.69 -4.89
CA ASN A 10 7.05 -14.55 -5.01
C ASN A 10 7.62 -13.44 -4.15
N GLU A 11 6.88 -12.35 -3.93
CA GLU A 11 7.39 -11.16 -3.23
C GLU A 11 6.70 -10.96 -1.88
N LEU A 12 5.35 -10.87 -1.88
CA LEU A 12 4.61 -10.48 -0.67
C LEU A 12 4.54 -11.60 0.38
N GLY A 13 4.41 -12.86 -0.05
CA GLY A 13 4.40 -14.03 0.84
C GLY A 13 5.67 -14.15 1.70
N PRO A 14 6.88 -14.18 1.09
CA PRO A 14 8.12 -14.18 1.84
C PRO A 14 8.29 -12.95 2.73
N ARG A 15 7.92 -11.76 2.23
CA ARG A 15 8.03 -10.49 2.97
C ARG A 15 7.21 -10.48 4.26
N PHE A 16 6.00 -11.03 4.23
CA PHE A 16 5.10 -11.03 5.40
C PHE A 16 5.10 -12.33 6.20
N LYS A 17 6.03 -13.26 5.93
CA LYS A 17 6.06 -14.59 6.55
C LYS A 17 6.07 -14.57 8.09
N ALA A 18 6.73 -13.58 8.69
CA ALA A 18 6.84 -13.46 10.15
C ALA A 18 5.70 -12.65 10.80
N ARG A 19 4.81 -12.03 10.01
CA ARG A 19 3.79 -11.09 10.49
C ARG A 19 2.42 -11.78 10.59
N PRO A 20 1.83 -11.93 11.79
CA PRO A 20 0.48 -12.49 11.93
C PRO A 20 -0.59 -11.40 11.70
N GLY A 21 -0.90 -11.11 10.44
CA GLY A 21 -1.97 -10.17 10.05
C GLY A 21 -1.57 -8.69 10.03
N GLY A 22 -2.51 -7.83 9.63
CA GLY A 22 -2.27 -6.38 9.51
C GLY A 22 -1.27 -6.01 8.40
N TYR A 23 -1.47 -6.56 7.20
CA TYR A 23 -0.57 -6.33 6.05
C TYR A 23 -0.78 -4.97 5.37
N THR A 24 -1.88 -4.30 5.67
CA THR A 24 -2.26 -3.00 5.11
C THR A 24 -2.36 -1.93 6.19
N ARG A 25 -2.07 -0.69 5.81
CA ARG A 25 -2.28 0.52 6.61
C ARG A 25 -3.24 1.44 5.86
N VAL A 26 -4.17 2.04 6.60
CA VAL A 26 -5.12 3.05 6.08
C VAL A 26 -4.72 4.43 6.60
N LEU A 27 -4.50 5.37 5.69
CA LEU A 27 -4.18 6.76 5.99
C LEU A 27 -5.33 7.64 5.50
N LYS A 28 -6.07 8.27 6.44
CA LYS A 28 -7.19 9.15 6.10
C LYS A 28 -6.66 10.43 5.43
N MET A 29 -7.27 10.85 4.32
CA MET A 29 -6.80 11.97 3.50
C MET A 29 -7.88 13.04 3.26
N GLY A 30 -8.72 13.28 4.27
CA GLY A 30 -9.77 14.30 4.19
C GLY A 30 -10.90 13.91 3.24
N PHE A 31 -11.44 14.89 2.52
CA PHE A 31 -12.60 14.72 1.67
C PHE A 31 -12.29 15.05 0.21
N ARG A 32 -12.90 14.29 -0.71
CA ARG A 32 -12.74 14.49 -2.15
C ARG A 32 -13.43 15.78 -2.60
N VAL A 33 -12.74 16.51 -3.47
CA VAL A 33 -13.25 17.75 -4.06
C VAL A 33 -14.42 17.43 -4.98
N GLY A 34 -15.55 18.13 -4.81
CA GLY A 34 -16.74 18.03 -5.65
C GLY A 34 -17.92 17.27 -5.02
N ASP A 35 -17.65 16.23 -4.23
CA ASP A 35 -18.69 15.42 -3.57
C ASP A 35 -18.52 15.28 -2.06
N ASN A 36 -17.45 15.85 -1.51
CA ASN A 36 -17.11 15.78 -0.09
C ASN A 36 -17.09 14.33 0.45
N ALA A 37 -16.72 13.36 -0.40
CA ALA A 37 -16.63 11.96 0.00
C ALA A 37 -15.37 11.74 0.87
N PRO A 38 -15.45 11.03 2.02
CA PRO A 38 -14.28 10.77 2.86
C PRO A 38 -13.31 9.83 2.14
N MET A 39 -12.05 10.24 2.04
CA MET A 39 -11.00 9.52 1.30
C MET A 39 -9.93 8.94 2.23
N ALA A 40 -9.27 7.88 1.77
CA ALA A 40 -8.09 7.33 2.42
C ALA A 40 -7.14 6.65 1.42
N PHE A 41 -5.85 6.68 1.73
CA PHE A 41 -4.85 5.82 1.09
C PHE A 41 -4.79 4.46 1.81
N VAL A 42 -4.65 3.40 1.03
CA VAL A 42 -4.37 2.06 1.54
C VAL A 42 -3.02 1.62 1.01
N GLU A 43 -2.09 1.35 1.92
CA GLU A 43 -0.73 0.93 1.57
C GLU A 43 -0.36 -0.41 2.21
N LEU A 44 0.62 -1.10 1.62
CA LEU A 44 1.23 -2.29 2.22
C LEU A 44 2.26 -1.88 3.26
N VAL A 45 2.22 -2.53 4.42
CA VAL A 45 3.16 -2.31 5.52
C VAL A 45 4.55 -2.82 5.15
N ASP A 46 5.62 -2.29 5.76
CA ASP A 46 7.02 -2.73 5.55
C ASP A 46 7.54 -2.55 4.11
N ARG A 47 7.12 -1.47 3.41
CA ARG A 47 7.60 -1.16 2.05
C ARG A 47 9.09 -0.80 2.08
N PRO A 48 9.93 -1.35 1.17
CA PRO A 48 11.35 -1.00 1.13
C PRO A 48 11.53 0.51 0.93
N GLU A 49 12.47 1.09 1.67
CA GLU A 49 12.68 2.55 1.80
C GLU A 49 13.13 3.25 0.49
N GLY A 50 13.35 2.49 -0.59
CA GLY A 50 13.71 3.02 -1.92
C GLY A 50 12.54 3.46 -2.80
N GLU A 51 11.30 3.18 -2.41
CA GLU A 51 10.11 3.48 -3.22
C GLU A 51 9.34 4.72 -2.72
N THR A 52 9.78 5.33 -1.62
CA THR A 52 9.05 6.36 -0.87
C THR A 52 9.51 7.81 -1.13
N ALA A 53 10.47 8.05 -2.02
CA ALA A 53 11.06 9.39 -2.20
C ALA A 53 10.96 9.96 -3.63
N GLY A 54 10.18 9.35 -4.53
CA GLY A 54 10.18 9.70 -5.96
C GLY A 54 9.06 10.59 -6.49
N GLU A 55 7.99 10.87 -5.73
CA GLU A 55 6.76 11.42 -6.32
C GLU A 55 6.07 12.52 -5.50
N ALA A 56 6.78 13.12 -4.52
CA ALA A 56 6.28 14.24 -3.73
C ALA A 56 6.97 15.58 -4.04
N ALA A 57 7.82 15.63 -5.08
CA ALA A 57 8.51 16.83 -5.52
C ALA A 57 8.59 16.90 -7.05
N GLU A 58 7.44 17.08 -7.69
CA GLU A 58 7.30 17.86 -8.94
C GLU A 58 5.95 18.58 -8.91
#